data_AF-A0A6F9BY06-F1
#
_entry.id   AF-A0A6F9BY06-F1
#
_cell.length_a   1.000
_cell.length_b   1.000
_cell.length_c   1.000
_cell.angle_alpha   90.00
_cell.angle_beta   90.00
_cell.angle_gamma   90.00
#
_symmetry.space_group_name_H-M   'P 1'
#
loop_
_entity.id
_entity.type
_entity.pdbx_description
1 polymer ?
#
loop_
_entity_poly.entity_id
_entity_poly.type
_entity_poly.pdbx_seq_one_letter_code
_entity_poly.pdbx_strand_id
1 'polypeptide(L)'
;VYKVMVNVGRHEWFVFRRYAEFDKLYNTLRKQFPSLNLKIPAKRIFGDNFDPEFIKQRRTGLHEFIQRLVSHPQLSNQPDVRAFLQMDKSQNFSDASEDEDDKNSSTSRNINLGSSGNPHAKPTDFDFLKVLLAKRKLDGKYYAIKVLQKRVILNRRENEIKAHYFFSEINWDDLEQRKVPPPFTPNVNSPYDITNFDPEFTDETVTNSVCYTEDSIVNASVMEADDAFLGFSYAPPSDDSFL
;
A
#
# COMPACT_ATOMS: atom_id res chain seq x y z
N VAL A 1 7.77 11.45 -5.51
CA VAL A 1 9.07 12.03 -5.04
C VAL A 1 9.42 13.18 -5.99
N TYR A 2 9.96 14.29 -5.51
CA TYR A 2 10.33 15.45 -6.32
C TYR A 2 11.84 15.48 -6.55
N LYS A 3 12.26 15.66 -7.80
CA LYS A 3 13.65 15.91 -8.21
C LYS A 3 13.90 17.41 -8.19
N VAL A 4 14.78 17.87 -7.31
CA VAL A 4 15.15 19.28 -7.16
C VAL A 4 16.58 19.45 -7.66
N MET A 5 16.78 20.40 -8.56
CA MET A 5 18.10 20.83 -9.00
C MET A 5 18.58 21.93 -8.06
N VAL A 6 19.76 21.75 -7.48
CA VAL A 6 20.40 22.73 -6.59
C VAL A 6 21.65 23.24 -7.29
N ASN A 7 21.76 24.56 -7.42
CA ASN A 7 22.91 25.23 -8.00
C ASN A 7 23.51 26.18 -6.96
N VAL A 8 24.76 25.94 -6.57
CA VAL A 8 25.52 26.78 -5.65
C VAL A 8 26.86 27.09 -6.29
N GLY A 9 27.01 28.32 -6.81
CA GLY A 9 28.23 28.76 -7.48
C GLY A 9 28.50 27.97 -8.77
N ARG A 10 29.52 27.11 -8.74
CA ARG A 10 29.90 26.23 -9.86
C ARG A 10 29.44 24.78 -9.69
N HIS A 11 28.77 24.47 -8.58
CA HIS A 11 28.33 23.12 -8.26
C HIS A 11 26.83 22.98 -8.51
N GLU A 12 26.47 21.96 -9.27
CA GLU A 12 25.10 21.57 -9.51
C GLU A 12 24.90 20.11 -9.13
N TRP A 13 23.82 19.82 -8.40
CA TRP A 13 23.44 18.45 -8.08
C TRP A 13 21.93 18.30 -7.94
N PHE A 14 21.47 17.06 -7.96
CA PHE A 14 20.06 16.73 -7.71
C PHE A 14 19.85 16.25 -6.28
N VAL A 15 18.79 16.73 -5.65
CA VAL A 15 18.25 16.14 -4.43
C VAL A 15 16.84 15.62 -4.66
N PHE A 16 16.55 14.45 -4.09
CA PHE A 16 15.24 13.82 -4.15
C PHE A 16 14.54 14.01 -2.81
N ARG A 17 13.34 14.60 -2.83
CA ARG A 17 12.57 14.95 -1.63
C ARG A 17 11.10 14.62 -1.79
N ARG A 18 10.45 14.10 -0.76
CA ARG A 18 8.99 13.91 -0.68
C ARG A 18 8.32 15.15 -0.15
N TYR A 19 7.04 15.34 -0.47
CA TYR A 19 6.23 16.45 0.07
C TYR A 19 6.32 16.53 1.60
N ALA A 20 6.29 15.40 2.31
CA ALA A 20 6.40 15.36 3.76
C ALA A 20 7.73 15.94 4.29
N GLU A 21 8.82 15.86 3.53
CA GLU A 21 10.10 16.44 3.90
C GLU A 21 10.06 17.98 3.74
N PHE A 22 9.41 18.49 2.69
CA PHE A 22 9.15 19.93 2.53
C PHE A 22 8.26 20.46 3.64
N ASP A 23 7.18 19.74 3.97
CA ASP A 23 6.24 20.09 5.03
C ASP A 23 6.95 20.14 6.40
N LYS A 24 7.85 19.18 6.68
CA LYS A 24 8.68 19.20 7.89
C LYS A 24 9.57 20.44 7.94
N LEU A 25 10.31 20.72 6.87
CA LEU A 25 11.19 21.89 6.79
C LEU A 25 10.41 23.20 6.95
N TYR A 26 9.29 23.34 6.25
CA TYR A 26 8.38 24.48 6.35
C TYR A 26 7.92 24.72 7.80
N ASN A 27 7.46 23.67 8.48
CA ASN A 27 6.98 23.78 9.86
C ASN A 27 8.11 24.16 10.84
N THR A 28 9.33 23.69 10.61
CA THR A 28 10.51 24.11 11.39
C THR A 28 10.81 25.59 11.18
N LEU A 29 10.92 26.03 9.94
CA LEU A 29 11.26 27.41 9.59
C LEU A 29 10.16 28.40 9.98
N ARG A 30 8.88 28.02 9.85
CA ARG A 30 7.74 28.85 10.27
C ARG A 30 7.77 29.14 11.77
N LYS A 31 8.23 28.19 12.59
CA LYS A 31 8.38 28.39 14.04
C LYS A 31 9.55 29.31 14.37
N GLN A 32 10.66 29.17 13.65
CA GLN A 32 11.87 29.98 13.86
C GLN A 32 11.73 31.41 13.31
N PHE A 33 11.01 31.58 12.19
CA PHE A 33 10.87 32.85 11.47
C PHE A 33 9.40 33.16 11.14
N PRO A 34 8.55 33.44 12.15
CA PRO A 34 7.12 33.67 11.95
C PRO A 34 6.83 34.91 11.07
N SER A 35 7.72 35.90 11.05
CA SER A 35 7.57 37.14 10.27
C SER A 35 7.75 36.97 8.75
N LEU A 36 8.37 35.87 8.29
CA LEU A 36 8.69 35.67 6.87
C LEU A 36 7.48 35.22 6.03
N ASN A 37 6.35 34.88 6.68
CA ASN A 37 5.10 34.45 6.03
C ASN A 37 5.35 33.45 4.90
N LEU A 38 6.18 32.44 5.18
CA LEU A 38 6.47 31.36 4.24
C LEU A 38 5.16 30.67 3.83
N LYS A 39 5.08 30.24 2.57
CA LYS A 39 3.94 29.50 2.03
C LYS A 39 4.42 28.21 1.41
N ILE A 40 3.64 27.14 1.61
CA ILE A 40 3.84 25.85 0.95
C ILE A 40 2.47 25.42 0.39
N PRO A 41 2.40 24.79 -0.80
CA PRO A 41 1.16 24.23 -1.32
C PRO A 41 0.53 23.26 -0.32
N ALA A 42 -0.81 23.28 -0.21
CA ALA A 42 -1.51 22.53 0.81
C ALA A 42 -1.39 21.00 0.67
N LYS A 43 -1.57 20.32 1.80
CA LYS A 43 -1.87 18.89 1.81
C LYS A 43 -3.21 18.67 1.13
N ARG A 44 -3.25 17.74 0.17
CA ARG A 44 -4.51 17.35 -0.44
C ARG A 44 -5.23 16.42 0.54
N ILE A 45 -6.35 16.88 1.05
CA ILE A 45 -7.19 16.15 2.02
C ILE A 45 -8.48 15.61 1.38
N PHE A 46 -8.81 16.05 0.15
CA PHE A 46 -9.89 15.52 -0.68
C PHE A 46 -9.49 15.55 -2.17
N GLY A 47 -9.89 14.52 -2.93
CA GLY A 47 -9.56 14.35 -4.36
C GLY A 47 -8.25 13.59 -4.64
N ASP A 48 -7.97 13.36 -5.93
CA ASP A 48 -6.86 12.52 -6.39
C ASP A 48 -5.48 13.19 -6.19
N ASN A 49 -4.56 12.51 -5.50
CA ASN A 49 -3.20 12.98 -5.30
C ASN A 49 -2.34 12.94 -6.57
N PHE A 50 -2.77 12.18 -7.57
CA PHE A 50 -2.08 11.98 -8.83
C PHE A 50 -2.64 12.79 -10.00
N ASP A 51 -3.67 13.59 -9.76
CA ASP A 51 -4.19 14.52 -10.74
C ASP A 51 -3.06 15.39 -11.32
N PRO A 52 -2.87 15.40 -12.65
CA PRO A 52 -1.71 16.02 -13.28
C PRO A 52 -1.65 17.52 -13.08
N GLU A 53 -2.80 18.20 -13.08
CA GLU A 53 -2.86 19.66 -12.84
C GLU A 53 -2.49 19.97 -11.40
N PHE A 54 -2.95 19.16 -10.46
CA PHE A 54 -2.57 19.28 -9.06
C PHE A 54 -1.10 18.98 -8.79
N ILE A 55 -0.54 17.92 -9.38
CA ILE A 55 0.90 17.64 -9.28
C ILE A 55 1.69 18.83 -9.82
N LYS A 56 1.28 19.38 -10.97
CA LYS A 56 1.91 20.54 -11.60
C LYS A 56 1.83 21.79 -10.72
N GLN A 57 0.66 22.11 -10.18
CA GLN A 57 0.46 23.23 -9.26
C GLN A 57 1.29 23.07 -8.00
N ARG A 58 1.27 21.88 -7.39
CA ARG A 58 2.08 21.55 -6.21
C ARG A 58 3.57 21.66 -6.51
N ARG A 59 4.03 21.17 -7.66
CA ARG A 59 5.44 21.29 -8.09
C ARG A 59 5.84 22.76 -8.21
N THR A 60 4.98 23.59 -8.78
CA THR A 60 5.20 25.04 -8.91
C THR A 60 5.31 25.70 -7.54
N GLY A 61 4.37 25.43 -6.62
CA GLY A 61 4.42 25.98 -5.27
C GLY A 61 5.62 25.50 -4.44
N LEU A 62 6.06 24.24 -4.61
CA LEU A 62 7.28 23.75 -3.98
C LEU A 62 8.54 24.41 -4.57
N HIS A 63 8.55 24.69 -5.87
CA HIS A 63 9.64 25.42 -6.51
C HIS A 63 9.75 26.85 -5.96
N GLU A 64 8.64 27.59 -5.91
CA GLU A 64 8.59 28.94 -5.31
C GLU A 64 9.04 28.93 -3.85
N PHE A 65 8.64 27.91 -3.08
CA PHE A 65 9.08 27.74 -1.70
C PHE A 65 10.61 27.63 -1.61
N ILE A 66 11.23 26.73 -2.39
CA ILE A 66 12.70 26.58 -2.42
C ILE A 66 13.38 27.87 -2.85
N GLN A 67 12.90 28.50 -3.93
CA GLN A 67 13.44 29.77 -4.44
C GLN A 67 13.44 30.84 -3.34
N ARG A 68 12.37 30.92 -2.56
CA ARG A 68 12.28 31.86 -1.43
C ARG A 68 13.23 31.51 -0.29
N LEU A 69 13.49 30.23 -0.01
CA LEU A 69 14.49 29.83 0.99
C LEU A 69 15.90 30.26 0.58
N VAL A 70 16.26 30.07 -0.69
CA VAL A 70 17.63 30.36 -1.18
C VAL A 70 17.84 31.85 -1.47
N SER A 71 16.78 32.61 -1.75
CA SER A 71 16.85 34.06 -1.98
C SER A 71 17.12 34.87 -0.71
N HIS A 72 16.85 34.30 0.47
CA HIS A 72 17.03 34.97 1.76
C HIS A 72 18.30 34.45 2.45
N PRO A 73 19.36 35.27 2.60
CA PRO A 73 20.63 34.84 3.20
C PRO A 73 20.49 34.24 4.61
N GLN A 74 19.52 34.73 5.39
CA GLN A 74 19.24 34.24 6.74
C GLN A 74 18.63 32.84 6.76
N LEU A 75 17.89 32.46 5.70
CA LEU A 75 17.28 31.15 5.55
C LEU A 75 18.22 30.16 4.87
N SER A 76 18.95 30.59 3.83
CA SER A 76 19.89 29.73 3.10
C SER A 76 21.04 29.24 3.98
N ASN A 77 21.41 30.02 5.01
CA ASN A 77 22.44 29.65 5.97
C ASN A 77 21.92 28.79 7.14
N GLN A 78 20.61 28.55 7.24
CA GLN A 78 20.07 27.68 8.29
C GLN A 78 20.53 26.23 8.10
N PRO A 79 20.93 25.53 9.18
CA PRO A 79 21.41 24.16 9.10
C PRO A 79 20.35 23.23 8.51
N ASP A 80 19.07 23.44 8.84
CA ASP A 80 17.96 22.64 8.30
C ASP A 80 17.83 22.80 6.78
N VAL A 81 18.04 24.00 6.24
CA VAL A 81 17.96 24.29 4.80
C VAL A 81 19.18 23.71 4.07
N ARG A 82 20.37 23.90 4.63
CA ARG A 82 21.62 23.34 4.07
C ARG A 82 21.59 21.83 4.04
N ALA A 83 21.13 21.18 5.12
CA ALA A 83 20.96 19.73 5.18
C ALA A 83 19.88 19.24 4.20
N PHE A 84 18.76 19.96 4.10
CA PHE A 84 17.69 19.61 3.17
C PHE A 84 18.15 19.63 1.71
N LEU A 85 18.90 20.67 1.33
CA LEU A 85 19.46 20.85 -0.02
C LEU A 85 20.80 20.15 -0.23
N GLN A 86 21.37 19.54 0.82
CA GLN A 86 22.68 18.87 0.81
C GLN A 86 23.84 19.80 0.40
N MET A 87 23.79 21.06 0.81
CA MET A 87 24.76 22.10 0.43
C MET A 87 26.18 21.86 0.98
N ASP A 88 26.31 21.10 2.07
CA ASP A 88 27.59 20.82 2.73
C ASP A 88 28.28 19.56 2.20
N LYS A 89 27.62 18.77 1.34
CA LYS A 89 28.17 17.49 0.86
C LYS A 89 29.34 17.64 -0.13
N SER A 90 29.58 18.84 -0.66
CA SER A 90 30.68 19.08 -1.61
C SER A 90 32.04 19.36 -0.93
N GLN A 91 32.10 19.51 0.40
CA GLN A 91 33.38 19.77 1.11
C GLN A 91 34.13 18.53 1.59
N ASN A 92 33.54 17.33 1.49
CA ASN A 92 34.16 16.07 1.94
C ASN A 92 34.48 15.12 0.79
N PHE A 93 35.07 15.63 -0.30
CA PHE A 93 35.78 14.79 -1.28
C PHE A 93 37.28 14.82 -0.98
N SER A 94 37.66 14.25 0.15
CA SER A 94 39.00 13.70 0.33
C SER A 94 38.90 12.48 1.23
N ASP A 95 39.11 11.33 0.61
CA ASP A 95 39.67 10.12 1.23
C ASP A 95 38.72 9.24 2.05
N ALA A 96 38.07 8.30 1.35
CA ALA A 96 38.09 6.88 1.72
C ALA A 96 37.57 6.08 0.52
N SER A 97 38.51 5.50 -0.21
CA SER A 97 38.31 4.43 -1.16
C SER A 97 37.64 3.22 -0.50
N GLU A 98 36.54 2.74 -1.08
CA GLU A 98 36.27 1.31 -1.18
C GLU A 98 35.72 1.05 -2.60
N ASP A 99 36.68 0.70 -3.46
CA ASP A 99 36.63 -0.25 -4.56
C ASP A 99 35.56 -0.08 -5.66
N GLU A 100 36.05 0.51 -6.76
CA GLU A 100 35.62 0.16 -8.12
C GLU A 100 36.14 -1.24 -8.46
N ASP A 101 35.24 -2.23 -8.44
CA ASP A 101 35.27 -3.39 -9.35
C ASP A 101 33.85 -3.94 -9.48
N ASP A 102 33.11 -3.44 -10.47
CA ASP A 102 32.60 -4.32 -11.53
C ASP A 102 31.91 -3.50 -12.62
N LYS A 103 32.72 -3.25 -13.65
CA LYS A 103 32.26 -2.89 -14.97
C LYS A 103 31.48 -4.09 -15.53
N ASN A 104 30.28 -3.80 -16.03
CA ASN A 104 29.47 -4.66 -16.91
C ASN A 104 28.50 -5.64 -16.23
N SER A 105 27.37 -5.13 -15.74
CA SER A 105 26.13 -5.89 -15.84
C SER A 105 24.93 -4.96 -15.92
N SER A 106 24.42 -4.80 -17.14
CA SER A 106 23.02 -4.49 -17.40
C SER A 106 22.15 -5.54 -16.71
N THR A 107 21.79 -5.29 -15.45
CA THR A 107 20.68 -5.95 -14.77
C THR A 107 19.80 -4.82 -14.22
N SER A 108 18.73 -4.39 -14.91
CA SER A 108 17.60 -5.24 -15.26
C SER A 108 17.54 -6.43 -14.31
N ARG A 109 17.50 -6.19 -12.99
CA ARG A 109 16.97 -7.18 -12.07
C ARG A 109 15.52 -7.35 -12.49
N ASN A 110 15.30 -8.30 -13.39
CA ASN A 110 14.00 -8.91 -13.60
C ASN A 110 13.61 -9.50 -12.25
N ILE A 111 12.87 -8.70 -11.48
CA ILE A 111 12.21 -9.17 -10.27
C ILE A 111 11.19 -10.18 -10.78
N ASN A 112 11.48 -11.47 -10.63
CA ASN A 112 10.53 -12.50 -10.94
C ASN A 112 9.43 -12.45 -9.88
N LEU A 113 8.31 -11.81 -10.23
CA LEU A 113 7.12 -11.66 -9.39
C LEU A 113 6.25 -12.94 -9.39
N GLY A 114 6.77 -14.07 -9.93
CA GLY A 114 5.98 -15.26 -10.24
C GLY A 114 4.99 -14.99 -11.37
N SER A 115 4.12 -15.96 -11.67
CA SER A 115 3.10 -15.89 -12.73
C SER A 115 2.09 -14.73 -12.60
N SER A 116 2.16 -13.93 -11.51
CA SER A 116 1.26 -12.79 -11.24
C SER A 116 1.90 -11.41 -11.45
N GLY A 117 3.16 -11.35 -11.90
CA GLY A 117 3.84 -10.09 -12.16
C GLY A 117 3.25 -9.32 -13.33
N ASN A 118 2.33 -8.38 -13.07
CA ASN A 118 1.84 -7.47 -14.09
C ASN A 118 2.97 -6.49 -14.48
N PRO A 119 3.57 -6.58 -15.69
CA PRO A 119 4.66 -5.70 -16.12
C PRO A 119 4.19 -4.24 -16.32
N HIS A 120 2.89 -3.99 -16.29
CA HIS A 120 2.29 -2.65 -16.38
C HIS A 120 1.86 -2.07 -15.03
N ALA A 121 2.27 -2.67 -13.91
CA ALA A 121 1.93 -2.18 -12.58
C ALA A 121 2.37 -0.71 -12.40
N LYS A 122 1.40 0.16 -12.11
CA LYS A 122 1.62 1.58 -11.86
C LYS A 122 1.71 1.84 -10.36
N PRO A 123 2.38 2.91 -9.91
CA PRO A 123 2.41 3.29 -8.49
C PRO A 123 1.00 3.41 -7.87
N THR A 124 0.00 3.82 -8.64
CA THR A 124 -1.41 3.92 -8.24
C THR A 124 -2.06 2.58 -7.92
N ASP A 125 -1.53 1.47 -8.45
CA ASP A 125 -1.98 0.11 -8.14
C ASP A 125 -1.55 -0.33 -6.73
N PHE A 126 -0.88 0.54 -5.97
CA PHE A 126 -0.49 0.29 -4.59
C PHE A 126 -1.06 1.35 -3.61
N ASP A 127 -1.94 2.24 -4.07
CA ASP A 127 -2.50 3.31 -3.23
C ASP A 127 -3.38 2.80 -2.08
N PHE A 128 -3.85 1.56 -2.17
CA PHE A 128 -4.54 0.86 -1.09
C PHE A 128 -3.60 0.34 0.02
N LEU A 129 -2.29 0.54 -0.10
CA LEU A 129 -1.30 0.14 0.90
C LEU A 129 -0.80 1.37 1.66
N LYS A 130 -1.06 1.40 2.96
CA LYS A 130 -0.58 2.45 3.85
C LYS A 130 0.63 1.96 4.64
N VAL A 131 1.75 2.67 4.58
CA VAL A 131 2.91 2.38 5.43
C VAL A 131 2.79 3.15 6.73
N LEU A 132 2.86 2.45 7.86
CA LEU A 132 2.84 3.02 9.21
C LEU A 132 4.17 2.71 9.91
N LEU A 133 4.67 3.66 10.69
CA LEU A 133 5.78 3.39 11.59
C LEU A 133 5.21 2.84 12.90
N ALA A 134 5.61 1.63 13.29
CA ALA A 134 5.18 0.98 14.52
C ALA A 134 6.38 0.65 15.40
N LYS A 135 6.25 0.89 16.70
CA LYS A 135 7.25 0.48 17.70
C LYS A 135 6.84 -0.87 18.29
N ARG A 136 7.71 -1.87 18.17
CA ARG A 136 7.50 -3.18 18.79
C ARG A 136 7.74 -3.07 20.29
N LYS A 137 6.81 -3.59 21.11
CA LYS A 137 6.81 -3.39 22.57
C LYS A 137 7.97 -4.10 23.29
N LEU A 138 8.41 -5.26 22.77
CA LEU A 138 9.40 -6.13 23.41
C LEU A 138 10.82 -5.54 23.38
N ASP A 139 11.23 -4.98 22.24
CA ASP A 139 12.60 -4.49 22.01
C ASP A 139 12.65 -2.98 21.72
N GLY A 140 11.49 -2.31 21.66
CA GLY A 140 11.39 -0.89 21.36
C GLY A 140 11.80 -0.50 19.94
N LYS A 141 12.03 -1.47 19.04
CA LYS A 141 12.49 -1.21 17.67
C LYS A 141 11.34 -0.74 16.79
N TYR A 142 11.64 0.16 15.87
CA TYR A 142 10.67 0.70 14.92
C TYR A 142 10.66 -0.12 13.63
N TYR A 143 9.46 -0.37 13.11
CA TYR A 143 9.22 -1.12 11.89
C TYR A 143 8.27 -0.33 10.99
N ALA A 144 8.52 -0.39 9.68
CA ALA A 144 7.55 0.06 8.69
C ALA A 144 6.56 -1.08 8.43
N ILE A 145 5.32 -0.94 8.90
CA ILE A 145 4.24 -1.90 8.68
C ILE A 145 3.46 -1.47 7.44
N LYS A 146 3.25 -2.41 6.50
CA LYS A 146 2.42 -2.21 5.33
C LYS A 146 0.99 -2.67 5.64
N VAL A 147 0.05 -1.74 5.67
CA VAL A 147 -1.36 -1.97 6.01
C VAL A 147 -2.21 -1.95 4.75
N LEU A 148 -2.96 -3.02 4.54
CA LEU A 148 -3.90 -3.16 3.43
C LEU A 148 -5.24 -2.50 3.77
N GLN A 149 -5.66 -1.51 2.99
CA GLN A 149 -6.96 -0.87 3.14
C GLN A 149 -8.04 -1.68 2.42
N LYS A 150 -8.47 -2.80 3.03
CA LYS A 150 -9.46 -3.72 2.43
C LYS A 150 -10.71 -3.02 1.89
N ARG A 151 -11.23 -2.00 2.59
CA ARG A 151 -12.41 -1.21 2.14
C ARG A 151 -12.18 -0.50 0.80
N VAL A 152 -10.99 0.06 0.58
CA VAL A 152 -10.66 0.77 -0.68
C VAL A 152 -10.57 -0.21 -1.84
N ILE A 153 -10.05 -1.42 -1.60
CA ILE A 153 -9.95 -2.49 -2.60
C ILE A 153 -11.33 -3.01 -2.98
N LEU A 154 -12.20 -3.22 -2.00
CA LEU A 154 -13.58 -3.65 -2.22
C LEU A 154 -14.36 -2.62 -3.03
N ASN A 155 -14.30 -1.34 -2.65
CA ASN A 155 -15.01 -0.26 -3.35
C ASN A 155 -14.52 -0.07 -4.79
N ARG A 156 -13.20 -0.23 -5.05
CA ARG A 156 -12.66 -0.13 -6.41
C ARG A 156 -13.20 -1.25 -7.30
N ARG A 157 -13.18 -2.50 -6.82
CA ARG A 157 -13.77 -3.63 -7.55
C ARG A 157 -15.28 -3.46 -7.74
N GLU A 158 -15.97 -2.96 -6.73
CA GLU A 158 -17.40 -2.67 -6.82
C GLU A 158 -17.70 -1.68 -7.96
N ASN A 159 -16.97 -0.58 -8.05
CA ASN A 159 -17.15 0.40 -9.13
C ASN A 159 -16.80 -0.17 -10.51
N GLU A 160 -15.75 -1.00 -10.60
CA GLU A 160 -15.37 -1.68 -11.84
C GLU A 160 -16.47 -2.66 -12.31
N ILE A 161 -17.11 -3.39 -11.38
CA ILE A 161 -18.25 -4.27 -11.65
C ILE A 161 -19.47 -3.44 -12.07
N LYS A 162 -19.79 -2.37 -11.32
CA LYS A 162 -20.92 -1.47 -11.61
C LYS A 162 -20.81 -0.80 -12.98
N ALA A 163 -19.59 -0.53 -13.45
CA ALA A 163 -19.34 0.12 -14.74
C ALA A 163 -19.24 -0.85 -15.93
N HIS A 164 -19.20 -2.17 -15.71
CA HIS A 164 -19.01 -3.14 -16.78
C HIS A 164 -20.28 -3.30 -17.63
N TYR A 165 -20.13 -3.37 -18.96
CA TYR A 165 -21.26 -3.43 -19.92
C TYR A 165 -22.27 -4.55 -19.61
N PHE A 166 -21.77 -5.72 -19.19
CA PHE A 166 -22.61 -6.86 -18.79
C PHE A 166 -23.64 -6.50 -17.69
N PHE A 167 -23.31 -5.59 -16.78
CA PHE A 167 -24.20 -5.18 -15.69
C PHE A 167 -24.87 -3.82 -15.95
N SER A 168 -24.79 -3.28 -17.17
CA SER A 168 -25.34 -1.96 -17.49
C SER A 168 -26.85 -1.86 -17.36
N GLU A 169 -27.56 -2.99 -17.44
CA GLU A 169 -29.02 -3.07 -17.27
C GLU A 169 -29.45 -3.17 -15.79
N ILE A 170 -28.51 -3.37 -14.86
CA ILE A 170 -28.82 -3.50 -13.43
C ILE A 170 -28.96 -2.11 -12.81
N ASN A 171 -30.15 -1.84 -12.24
CA ASN A 171 -30.29 -0.75 -11.28
C ASN A 171 -29.73 -1.18 -9.92
N TRP A 172 -28.54 -0.67 -9.59
CA TRP A 172 -27.83 -1.03 -8.37
C TRP A 172 -28.53 -0.57 -7.08
N ASP A 173 -29.27 0.54 -7.11
CA ASP A 173 -30.03 1.04 -5.96
C ASP A 173 -31.22 0.11 -5.65
N ASP A 174 -31.88 -0.37 -6.70
CA ASP A 174 -32.96 -1.36 -6.58
C ASP A 174 -32.42 -2.72 -6.13
N LEU A 175 -31.23 -3.12 -6.60
CA LEU A 175 -30.58 -4.37 -6.19
C LEU A 175 -30.23 -4.35 -4.69
N GLU A 176 -29.63 -3.27 -4.19
CA GLU A 176 -29.28 -3.11 -2.77
C GLU A 176 -30.53 -3.12 -1.88
N GLN A 177 -31.62 -2.51 -2.36
CA GLN A 177 -32.93 -2.51 -1.70
C GLN A 177 -33.72 -3.81 -1.90
N ARG A 178 -33.13 -4.83 -2.55
CA ARG A 178 -33.75 -6.13 -2.87
C ARG A 178 -35.06 -6.02 -3.66
N LYS A 179 -35.18 -4.99 -4.49
CA LYS A 179 -36.34 -4.71 -5.37
C LYS A 179 -36.22 -5.36 -6.75
N VAL A 180 -35.00 -5.75 -7.16
CA VAL A 180 -34.79 -6.49 -8.40
C VAL A 180 -35.12 -7.97 -8.17
N PRO A 181 -36.11 -8.55 -8.87
CA PRO A 181 -36.38 -9.98 -8.78
C PRO A 181 -35.20 -10.76 -9.38
N PRO A 182 -34.73 -11.83 -8.72
CA PRO A 182 -33.65 -12.63 -9.28
C PRO A 182 -34.10 -13.25 -10.61
N PRO A 183 -33.22 -13.30 -11.62
CA PRO A 183 -33.54 -13.86 -12.94
C PRO A 183 -33.85 -15.37 -12.88
N PHE A 184 -33.40 -16.04 -11.81
CA PHE A 184 -33.69 -17.43 -11.53
C PHE A 184 -33.96 -17.60 -10.04
N THR A 185 -35.14 -18.12 -9.72
CA THR A 185 -35.48 -18.62 -8.38
C THR A 185 -35.39 -20.14 -8.42
N PRO A 186 -34.35 -20.76 -7.83
CA PRO A 186 -34.27 -22.21 -7.78
C PRO A 186 -35.48 -22.77 -7.03
N ASN A 187 -36.01 -23.89 -7.51
CA ASN A 187 -37.04 -24.60 -6.79
C ASN A 187 -36.39 -25.38 -5.63
N VAL A 188 -36.74 -25.05 -4.40
CA VAL A 188 -36.18 -25.67 -3.19
C VAL A 188 -37.32 -26.29 -2.41
N ASN A 189 -37.30 -27.62 -2.29
CA ASN A 189 -38.37 -28.40 -1.68
C ASN A 189 -38.20 -28.56 -0.16
N SER A 190 -36.99 -28.34 0.36
CA SER A 190 -36.63 -28.58 1.77
C SER A 190 -35.33 -27.84 2.14
N PRO A 191 -35.09 -27.52 3.44
CA PRO A 191 -33.79 -27.02 3.92
C PRO A 191 -32.57 -27.91 3.58
N TYR A 192 -32.81 -29.18 3.23
CA TYR A 192 -31.78 -30.16 2.86
C TYR A 192 -31.77 -30.49 1.35
N ASP A 193 -32.46 -29.71 0.54
CA ASP A 193 -32.58 -29.97 -0.89
C ASP A 193 -31.26 -29.65 -1.63
N ILE A 194 -30.65 -30.67 -2.22
CA ILE A 194 -29.40 -30.59 -2.99
C ILE A 194 -29.62 -30.65 -4.50
N THR A 195 -30.87 -30.67 -4.98
CA THR A 195 -31.20 -30.88 -6.41
C THR A 195 -30.74 -29.77 -7.36
N ASN A 196 -30.41 -28.58 -6.83
CA ASN A 196 -29.88 -27.47 -7.62
C ASN A 196 -28.33 -27.42 -7.61
N PHE A 197 -27.66 -28.38 -6.97
CA PHE A 197 -26.22 -28.54 -7.05
C PHE A 197 -25.88 -29.53 -8.16
N ASP A 198 -24.76 -29.31 -8.85
CA ASP A 198 -24.28 -30.25 -9.86
C ASP A 198 -23.94 -31.59 -9.17
N PRO A 199 -24.40 -32.75 -9.70
CA PRO A 199 -24.01 -34.05 -9.20
C PRO A 199 -22.50 -34.23 -9.04
N GLU A 200 -21.69 -33.57 -9.88
CA GLU A 200 -20.24 -33.58 -9.74
C GLU A 200 -19.77 -33.13 -8.35
N PHE A 201 -20.45 -32.17 -7.70
CA PHE A 201 -20.11 -31.68 -6.36
C PHE A 201 -20.80 -32.45 -5.24
N THR A 202 -22.02 -32.98 -5.47
CA THR A 202 -22.72 -33.77 -4.44
C THR A 202 -22.16 -35.18 -4.32
N ASP A 203 -21.63 -35.70 -5.42
CA ASP A 203 -21.02 -37.03 -5.49
C ASP A 203 -19.49 -36.97 -5.31
N GLU A 204 -18.91 -35.77 -5.22
CA GLU A 204 -17.50 -35.60 -4.91
C GLU A 204 -17.23 -36.16 -3.51
N THR A 205 -16.44 -37.22 -3.46
CA THR A 205 -15.96 -37.74 -2.18
C THR A 205 -15.02 -36.70 -1.59
N VAL A 206 -15.23 -36.33 -0.33
CA VAL A 206 -14.37 -35.38 0.39
C VAL A 206 -12.94 -35.91 0.34
N THR A 207 -12.12 -35.35 -0.53
CA THR A 207 -10.80 -35.90 -0.82
C THR A 207 -9.85 -35.49 0.29
N ASN A 208 -9.48 -36.49 1.12
CA ASN A 208 -8.33 -36.49 2.02
C ASN A 208 -8.21 -35.34 3.04
N SER A 209 -9.17 -35.23 3.96
CA SER A 209 -8.88 -34.57 5.26
C SER A 209 -8.55 -35.55 6.38
N VAL A 210 -8.60 -36.86 6.14
CA VAL A 210 -8.30 -37.88 7.15
C VAL A 210 -6.94 -38.52 6.86
N CYS A 211 -5.91 -38.12 7.60
CA CYS A 211 -4.66 -38.85 7.65
C CYS A 211 -4.85 -40.04 8.59
N TYR A 212 -4.76 -41.28 8.06
CA TYR A 212 -4.61 -42.46 8.90
C TYR A 212 -3.13 -42.63 9.25
N THR A 213 -2.80 -42.41 10.52
CA THR A 213 -1.60 -42.99 11.13
C THR A 213 -2.07 -43.98 12.18
N GLU A 214 -1.37 -45.11 12.30
CA GLU A 214 -1.84 -46.37 12.91
C GLU A 214 -2.37 -46.32 14.37
N ASP A 215 -2.51 -45.17 15.02
CA ASP A 215 -3.20 -45.08 16.32
C ASP A 215 -4.00 -43.76 16.56
N SER A 216 -4.30 -42.94 15.54
CA SER A 216 -5.29 -41.83 15.71
C SER A 216 -5.73 -41.15 14.42
N ILE A 217 -6.99 -40.73 14.40
CA ILE A 217 -7.58 -39.86 13.36
C ILE A 217 -7.10 -38.43 13.62
N VAL A 218 -6.27 -37.88 12.74
CA VAL A 218 -5.87 -36.46 12.82
C VAL A 218 -6.20 -35.73 11.52
N ASN A 219 -7.02 -34.67 11.64
CA ASN A 219 -7.28 -33.73 10.57
C ASN A 219 -6.08 -32.77 10.43
N ALA A 220 -5.58 -32.62 9.20
CA ALA A 220 -4.42 -31.77 8.89
C ALA A 220 -4.62 -30.28 9.25
N SER A 221 -5.86 -29.83 9.51
CA SER A 221 -6.16 -28.45 9.92
C SER A 221 -5.81 -28.13 11.39
N VAL A 222 -5.50 -29.13 12.22
CA VAL A 222 -5.39 -28.94 13.68
C VAL A 222 -3.98 -28.51 14.12
N MET A 223 -2.92 -29.06 13.52
CA MET A 223 -1.54 -28.77 13.95
C MET A 223 -1.08 -27.32 13.66
N GLU A 224 -1.50 -26.71 12.55
CA GLU A 224 -1.17 -25.30 12.26
C GLU A 224 -2.06 -24.31 13.04
N ALA A 225 -3.27 -24.73 13.43
CA ALA A 225 -4.21 -23.87 14.16
C ALA A 225 -3.88 -23.75 15.65
N ASP A 226 -3.25 -24.77 16.24
CA ASP A 226 -2.89 -24.81 17.67
C ASP A 226 -1.89 -23.70 18.06
N ASP A 227 -0.93 -23.39 17.18
CA ASP A 227 -0.01 -22.25 17.38
C ASP A 227 -0.64 -20.90 17.00
N ALA A 228 -1.58 -20.90 16.05
CA ALA A 228 -2.19 -19.68 15.54
C ALA A 228 -3.23 -19.07 16.50
N PHE A 229 -3.85 -19.87 17.36
CA PHE A 229 -4.95 -19.45 18.24
C PHE A 229 -4.87 -20.00 19.67
N LEU A 230 -3.70 -19.86 20.32
CA LEU A 230 -3.52 -20.13 21.75
C LEU A 230 -4.63 -19.46 22.59
N GLY A 231 -5.54 -20.25 23.16
CA GLY A 231 -6.64 -19.80 24.02
C GLY A 231 -8.07 -20.01 23.49
N PHE A 232 -8.24 -20.63 22.32
CA PHE A 232 -9.54 -21.05 21.79
C PHE A 232 -9.65 -22.58 21.79
N SER A 233 -10.82 -23.13 22.16
CA SER A 233 -11.10 -24.57 22.07
C SER A 233 -11.90 -24.84 20.81
N TYR A 234 -11.41 -25.76 19.96
CA TYR A 234 -12.15 -26.29 18.81
C TYR A 234 -12.74 -27.63 19.21
N ALA A 235 -14.07 -27.76 19.10
CA ALA A 235 -14.72 -29.06 19.20
C ALA A 235 -14.58 -29.76 17.84
N PRO A 236 -13.78 -30.83 17.71
CA PRO A 236 -13.92 -31.69 16.54
C PRO A 236 -15.35 -32.27 16.55
N PRO A 237 -15.98 -32.49 15.39
CA PRO A 237 -17.20 -33.28 15.35
C PRO A 237 -16.86 -34.65 15.92
N SER A 238 -17.35 -34.94 17.12
CA SER A 238 -17.31 -36.29 17.68
C SER A 238 -18.16 -37.16 16.76
N ASP A 239 -17.51 -38.11 16.09
CA ASP A 239 -18.20 -39.22 15.45
C ASP A 239 -19.05 -39.96 16.51
N ASP A 240 -20.27 -40.32 16.08
CA ASP A 240 -21.29 -41.11 16.76
C ASP A 240 -22.06 -40.46 17.93
N SER A 241 -23.16 -39.78 17.59
CA SER A 241 -24.33 -39.64 18.46
C SER A 241 -25.63 -39.49 17.66
N PHE A 242 -25.88 -40.34 16.65
CA PHE A 242 -27.23 -40.60 16.13
C PHE A 242 -27.34 -42.05 15.65
N LEU A 243 -27.48 -42.97 16.60
CA LEU A 243 -28.37 -44.13 16.45
C LEU A 243 -29.73 -43.75 17.04
#